data_AF-A0A7C3LTV9-F1
#
_entry.id   AF-A0A7C3LTV9-F1
#
_cell.length_a   1.000
_cell.length_b   1.000
_cell.length_c   1.000
_cell.angle_alpha   90.00
_cell.angle_beta   90.00
_cell.angle_gamma   90.00
#
_symmetry.space_group_name_H-M   'P 1'
#
loop_
_entity.id
_entity.type
_entity.pdbx_description
1 polymer ?
#
loop_
_entity_poly.entity_id
_entity_poly.type
_entity_poly.pdbx_seq_one_letter_code
_entity_poly.pdbx_strand_id
1 'polypeptide(L)' 'MHPEGVKKIRLALVRKGWNQADLACRLGITPAYFSQIMNGRRTGVRVRRRIPLILGISARHIEDE' A
#
# COMPACT_ATOMS: atom_id res chain seq x y z
N MET A 1 -0.71 3.32 -9.20
CA MET A 1 -0.60 1.92 -8.78
C MET A 1 -1.68 1.16 -9.53
N HIS A 2 -1.43 -0.06 -9.97
CA HIS A 2 -2.45 -0.82 -10.68
C HIS A 2 -3.63 -1.17 -9.75
N PRO A 3 -4.89 -1.20 -10.23
CA PRO A 3 -6.06 -1.49 -9.39
C PRO A 3 -5.96 -2.82 -8.64
N GLU A 4 -5.36 -3.83 -9.25
CA GLU A 4 -5.15 -5.13 -8.60
C GLU A 4 -4.13 -5.07 -7.45
N GLY A 5 -3.07 -4.28 -7.58
CA GLY A 5 -2.14 -4.02 -6.47
C GLY A 5 -2.85 -3.37 -5.28
N VAL A 6 -3.77 -2.43 -5.55
CA VAL A 6 -4.58 -1.78 -4.51
C VAL A 6 -5.49 -2.79 -3.79
N LYS A 7 -6.14 -3.68 -4.54
CA LYS A 7 -7.03 -4.72 -3.99
C LYS A 7 -6.26 -5.68 -3.08
N LYS A 8 -5.08 -6.13 -3.50
CA LYS A 8 -4.23 -7.03 -2.71
C LYS A 8 -3.74 -6.38 -1.42
N ILE A 9 -3.38 -5.09 -1.46
CA ILE A 9 -3.04 -4.32 -0.25
C ILE A 9 -4.24 -4.28 0.71
N ARG A 10 -5.44 -3.96 0.21
CA ARG A 10 -6.65 -3.94 1.03
C ARG A 10 -6.94 -5.30 1.67
N LEU A 11 -6.80 -6.38 0.92
CA LEU A 11 -6.99 -7.73 1.45
C LEU A 11 -5.97 -8.07 2.56
N ALA A 12 -4.70 -7.71 2.38
CA ALA A 12 -3.67 -7.91 3.39
C ALA A 12 -3.91 -7.08 4.65
N LEU A 13 -4.44 -5.86 4.51
CA LEU A 13 -4.86 -5.02 5.64
C LEU A 13 -5.99 -5.66 6.43
N VAL A 14 -7.04 -6.11 5.74
CA VAL A 14 -8.18 -6.81 6.40
C VAL A 14 -7.70 -8.04 7.17
N ARG A 15 -6.82 -8.86 6.58
CA ARG A 15 -6.24 -10.04 7.25
C ARG A 15 -5.44 -9.71 8.51
N LYS A 16 -4.88 -8.49 8.60
CA LYS A 16 -4.15 -7.99 9.78
C LYS A 16 -5.03 -7.19 10.75
N GLY A 17 -6.31 -6.99 10.44
CA GLY A 17 -7.18 -6.09 11.20
C GLY A 17 -6.77 -4.61 11.13
N TRP A 18 -6.08 -4.22 10.05
CA TRP A 18 -5.61 -2.85 9.84
C TRP A 18 -6.49 -2.11 8.83
N ASN A 19 -6.58 -0.79 8.97
CA ASN A 19 -7.13 0.09 7.94
C ASN A 19 -6.00 0.80 7.15
N GLN A 20 -6.36 1.68 6.20
CA GLN A 20 -5.35 2.39 5.40
C GLN A 20 -4.55 3.44 6.20
N ALA A 21 -5.16 4.04 7.22
CA ALA A 21 -4.49 5.01 8.08
C ALA A 21 -3.44 4.32 8.98
N ASP A 22 -3.73 3.10 9.43
CA ASP A 22 -2.79 2.24 10.17
C ASP A 22 -1.52 1.95 9.37
N LEU A 23 -1.69 1.67 8.07
CA LEU A 23 -0.57 1.43 7.17
C LEU A 23 0.19 2.73 6.88
N ALA A 24 -0.51 3.84 6.66
CA ALA A 24 0.12 5.14 6.47
C ALA A 24 0.97 5.54 7.69
N CYS A 25 0.45 5.35 8.90
CA CYS A 25 1.16 5.58 10.15
C CYS A 25 2.43 4.73 10.25
N ARG A 26 2.36 3.42 9.96
CA ARG A 26 3.52 2.51 9.94
C ARG A 26 4.55 2.86 8.86
N LEU A 27 4.09 3.42 7.74
CA LEU A 27 4.95 3.94 6.68
C LEU A 27 5.60 5.29 7.05
N GLY A 28 5.14 5.95 8.12
CA GLY A 28 5.59 7.27 8.54
C GLY A 28 5.10 8.37 7.60
N ILE A 29 3.91 8.22 7.02
CA ILE A 29 3.32 9.18 6.07
C ILE A 29 1.87 9.50 6.44
N THR A 30 1.33 10.57 5.87
CA THR A 30 -0.07 10.94 6.08
C THR A 30 -1.02 10.02 5.30
N PRO A 31 -2.23 9.74 5.83
CA PRO A 31 -3.26 8.99 5.10
C PRO A 31 -3.63 9.64 3.75
N ALA A 32 -3.61 10.97 3.68
CA ALA A 32 -3.86 11.71 2.45
C ALA A 32 -2.79 11.44 1.38
N TYR A 33 -1.51 11.46 1.75
CA TYR A 33 -0.42 11.12 0.82
C TYR A 33 -0.49 9.66 0.39
N PHE A 34 -0.80 8.75 1.32
CA PHE A 34 -1.01 7.34 1.02
C PHE A 34 -2.15 7.14 0.01
N SER A 35 -3.30 7.79 0.22
CA SER A 35 -4.44 7.77 -0.70
C SER A 35 -4.06 8.28 -2.11
N GLN A 36 -3.27 9.36 -2.20
CA GLN A 36 -2.77 9.84 -3.50
C GLN A 36 -1.90 8.79 -4.22
N ILE A 37 -1.11 8.00 -3.49
CA ILE A 37 -0.29 6.93 -4.07
C ILE A 37 -1.15 5.76 -4.56
N MET A 38 -2.11 5.34 -3.73
CA MET A 38 -3.03 4.24 -4.04
C MET A 38 -3.89 4.57 -5.27
N ASN A 39 -4.36 5.81 -5.37
CA ASN A 39 -5.15 6.31 -6.51
C ASN A 39 -4.29 6.69 -7.74
N GLY A 40 -2.97 6.43 -7.72
CA GLY A 40 -2.08 6.72 -8.85
C GLY A 40 -1.75 8.20 -9.08
N ARG A 41 -2.34 9.12 -8.30
CA ARG A 41 -2.07 10.58 -8.37
C ARG A 41 -0.62 10.93 -7.97
N ARG A 42 0.05 10.06 -7.21
CA ARG A 42 1.47 10.16 -6.88
C ARG A 42 2.17 8.82 -7.12
N THR A 43 3.40 8.87 -7.62
CA THR A 43 4.19 7.64 -7.82
C THR A 43 4.59 7.04 -6.48
N GLY A 44 5.22 7.82 -5.58
CA GLY A 44 5.57 7.35 -4.24
C GLY A 44 6.45 6.09 -4.23
N VAL A 45 7.46 6.01 -5.10
CA VAL A 45 8.28 4.81 -5.33
C VAL A 45 8.82 4.20 -4.02
N ARG A 46 9.39 5.03 -3.14
CA ARG A 46 9.90 4.59 -1.83
C ARG A 46 8.81 4.00 -0.93
N VAL A 47 7.62 4.58 -0.95
CA VAL A 47 6.47 4.09 -0.18
C VAL A 47 5.99 2.75 -0.76
N ARG A 48 5.83 2.66 -2.08
CA ARG A 48 5.39 1.43 -2.75
C ARG A 48 6.30 0.23 -2.44
N ARG A 49 7.62 0.44 -2.43
CA ARG A 49 8.59 -0.60 -2.03
C ARG A 49 8.49 -1.02 -0.57
N ARG A 50 8.04 -0.13 0.32
CA ARG A 50 7.90 -0.42 1.76
C ARG A 50 6.58 -1.11 2.13
N ILE A 51 5.52 -0.90 1.34
CA ILE A 51 4.22 -1.56 1.56
C ILE A 51 4.33 -3.09 1.68
N PRO A 52 4.94 -3.83 0.73
CA PRO A 52 5.02 -5.29 0.82
C PRO A 52 5.83 -5.75 2.03
N LEU A 53 6.90 -5.02 2.39
CA LEU A 53 7.73 -5.30 3.55
C LEU A 53 6.93 -5.20 4.86
N ILE A 54 6.12 -4.15 5.02
CA ILE A 54 5.30 -3.93 6.22
C ILE A 54 4.13 -4.91 6.28
N LEU A 55 3.54 -5.23 5.13
CA LEU A 55 2.42 -6.17 5.05
C LEU A 55 2.86 -7.64 5.10
N GLY A 56 4.15 -7.94 4.93
CA GLY A 56 4.67 -9.29 4.87
C GLY A 56 4.16 -10.06 3.63
N ILE A 57 3.98 -9.36 2.50
CA ILE A 57 3.53 -9.94 1.23
C ILE A 57 4.59 -9.73 0.16
N SER A 58 4.64 -10.63 -0.83
CA SER A 58 5.65 -10.52 -1.90
C SER A 58 5.37 -9.34 -2.84
N ALA A 59 6.39 -8.55 -3.18
CA ALA A 59 6.29 -7.33 -4.00
C ALA A 59 5.75 -7.57 -5.41
N ARG A 60 5.98 -8.77 -5.97
CA ARG A 60 5.39 -9.23 -7.24
C ARG A 60 3.86 -9.10 -7.24
N HIS A 61 3.23 -9.25 -6.08
CA HIS A 61 1.78 -9.10 -5.97
C HIS A 61 1.29 -7.65 -6.15
N ILE A 62 2.15 -6.65 -5.98
CA ILE A 62 1.76 -5.23 -6.00
C ILE A 62 2.23 -4.53 -7.29
N GLU A 63 3.29 -5.03 -7.92
CA GLU A 63 3.96 -4.42 -9.08
C GLU A 63 3.67 -5.10 -10.42
N ASP A 64 3.15 -6.34 -10.45
CA ASP A 64 2.81 -7.04 -11.69
C ASP A 64 1.49 -6.56 -12.33
N GLU A 65 1.51 -6.64 -13.67
CA GLU A 65 0.59 -6.19 -14.73
C GLU A 65 -0.92 -6.26 -14.48
#